data_AF-A0A0Q9KRE8-F1
#
_entry.id   AF-A0A0Q9KRE8-F1
#
_cell.length_a   1.000
_cell.length_b   1.000
_cell.length_c   1.000
_cell.angle_alpha   90.00
_cell.angle_beta   90.00
_cell.angle_gamma   90.00
#
_symmetry.space_group_name_H-M   'P 1'
#
loop_
_entity.id
_entity.type
_entity.pdbx_description
1 polymer ?
#
loop_
_entity_poly.entity_id
_entity_poly.type
_entity_poly.pdbx_seq_one_letter_code
_entity_poly.pdbx_strand_id
1 'polypeptide(L)'
;MSLETELREALAARAASVESRESDPYARVHTAVTSSRRRRRAVAAASLVAVAALAVGLPALTTQLRDGPGVTAPATREPLPAADSTLWRSIGSWPVRGALADDNALVRAIEERFDGRTIFVEDVAQTRVALMTAGGQLTLVSGRRGSAVDALSTTSSVSLSELGSDHVITLSGQGALVVLTTPGLTSAEVSGTPAIALDGAVSRSWRPISLTGGVGRSTSVPLSLVRVGGLIGSPGLTFGDEDRPSTAPPCGDPCGADDLAALEDREVDEEVAHAMVLDPAEVDTRTTWRGEVPSEIASRVTGDAPAGARSSVQVVLSTLPGGQVLRTVVVRSESANQSSSWDVERLNPVAAATAEVRPVILATAGRRSGSGLTAWVLAPRGSTVRAVSPRPTVWPTSDTAPVRDGVARLEVGVDNAVLEQEYAMEVRGADGSFVGTWPAAPGTAQLAAP
;
A
#
# COMPACT_ATOMS: atom_id res chain seq x y z
N MET A 1 5.93 -42.48 42.47
CA MET A 1 6.64 -41.59 41.54
C MET A 1 5.59 -40.64 40.98
N SER A 2 5.72 -39.33 41.20
CA SER A 2 4.68 -38.36 40.79
C SER A 2 4.88 -37.93 39.34
N LEU A 3 3.77 -37.64 38.66
CA LEU A 3 3.72 -37.20 37.27
C LEU A 3 4.61 -35.95 37.02
N GLU A 4 4.77 -35.10 38.04
CA GLU A 4 5.69 -33.95 38.03
C GLU A 4 7.17 -34.37 37.94
N THR A 5 7.54 -35.50 38.55
CA THR A 5 8.91 -36.05 38.49
C THR A 5 9.21 -36.60 37.10
N GLU A 6 8.28 -37.34 36.51
CA GLU A 6 8.40 -37.82 35.12
C GLU A 6 8.48 -36.66 34.12
N LEU A 7 7.71 -35.59 34.33
CA LEU A 7 7.71 -34.42 33.44
C LEU A 7 9.01 -33.61 33.57
N ARG A 8 9.57 -33.49 34.78
CA ARG A 8 10.91 -32.88 34.99
C ARG A 8 12.01 -33.73 34.36
N GLU A 9 11.97 -35.05 34.50
CA GLU A 9 12.96 -35.95 33.91
C GLU A 9 12.88 -35.96 32.38
N ALA A 10 11.66 -35.97 31.82
CA ALA A 10 11.45 -35.88 30.38
C ALA A 10 11.91 -34.54 29.79
N LEU A 11 11.68 -33.42 30.48
CA LEU A 11 12.16 -32.11 30.06
C LEU A 11 13.68 -31.97 30.21
N ALA A 12 14.27 -32.49 31.29
CA ALA A 12 15.71 -32.47 31.49
C ALA A 12 16.45 -33.34 30.46
N ALA A 13 15.91 -34.52 30.15
CA ALA A 13 16.45 -35.38 29.09
C ALA A 13 16.34 -34.74 27.70
N ARG A 14 15.26 -33.99 27.44
CA ARG A 14 15.06 -33.28 26.17
C ARG A 14 15.97 -32.05 26.06
N ALA A 15 16.20 -31.34 27.15
CA ALA A 15 17.17 -30.24 27.20
C ALA A 15 18.63 -30.72 27.04
N ALA A 16 18.97 -31.88 27.59
CA ALA A 16 20.29 -32.51 27.40
C ALA A 16 20.50 -33.03 25.97
N SER A 17 19.42 -33.34 25.24
CA SER A 17 19.48 -33.78 23.84
C SER A 17 19.59 -32.64 22.82
N VAL A 18 19.48 -31.38 23.27
CA VAL A 18 19.83 -30.22 22.45
C VAL A 18 21.34 -29.98 22.60
N GLU A 19 22.13 -30.87 22.01
CA GLU A 19 23.50 -30.51 21.64
C GLU A 19 23.41 -29.30 20.70
N SER A 20 23.91 -28.16 21.17
CA SER A 20 24.13 -27.00 20.32
C SER A 20 25.11 -27.39 19.21
N ARG A 21 24.59 -27.84 18.07
CA ARG A 21 25.25 -27.62 16.78
C ARG A 21 25.14 -26.15 16.43
N GLU A 22 25.71 -25.33 17.30
CA GLU A 22 26.05 -23.95 16.99
C GLU A 22 27.25 -24.03 16.05
N SER A 23 26.95 -24.17 14.76
CA SER A 23 27.93 -23.87 13.73
C SER A 23 28.32 -22.41 13.95
N ASP A 24 29.54 -22.17 14.38
CA ASP A 24 30.08 -20.83 14.57
C ASP A 24 29.76 -19.97 13.31
N PRO A 25 28.92 -18.93 13.43
CA PRO A 25 28.57 -18.08 12.30
C PRO A 25 29.80 -17.36 11.75
N TYR A 26 30.83 -17.13 12.57
CA TYR A 26 32.12 -16.60 12.12
C TYR A 26 32.90 -17.63 11.30
N ALA A 27 32.84 -18.93 11.62
CA ALA A 27 33.48 -19.96 10.81
C ALA A 27 32.89 -20.07 9.39
N ARG A 28 31.57 -19.85 9.21
CA ARG A 28 30.94 -19.80 7.87
C ARG A 28 31.37 -18.56 7.07
N VAL A 29 31.50 -17.41 7.73
CA VAL A 29 31.98 -16.18 7.08
C VAL A 29 33.48 -16.30 6.77
N HIS A 30 34.29 -16.88 7.66
CA HIS A 30 35.72 -17.04 7.46
C HIS A 30 36.06 -18.05 6.35
N THR A 31 35.29 -19.13 6.21
CA THR A 31 35.42 -20.08 5.08
C THR A 31 34.96 -19.49 3.74
N ALA A 32 33.92 -18.65 3.74
CA ALA A 32 33.50 -17.90 2.56
C ALA A 32 34.52 -16.81 2.14
N VAL A 33 35.13 -16.12 3.11
CA VAL A 33 36.14 -15.07 2.85
C VAL A 33 37.48 -15.68 2.40
N THR A 34 37.88 -16.81 2.98
CA THR A 34 39.13 -17.52 2.60
C THR A 34 39.01 -18.18 1.22
N SER A 35 37.85 -18.77 0.87
CA SER A 35 37.62 -19.31 -0.48
C SER A 35 37.59 -18.22 -1.56
N SER A 36 37.01 -17.05 -1.25
CA SER A 36 37.03 -15.84 -2.09
C SER A 36 38.45 -15.30 -2.32
N ARG A 37 39.29 -15.24 -1.27
CA ARG A 37 40.70 -14.81 -1.41
C ARG A 37 41.55 -15.81 -2.19
N ARG A 38 41.30 -17.12 -2.09
CA ARG A 38 42.01 -18.15 -2.87
C ARG A 38 41.67 -18.09 -4.36
N ARG A 39 40.40 -17.85 -4.71
CA ARG A 39 39.97 -17.61 -6.11
C ARG A 39 40.61 -16.35 -6.71
N ARG A 40 40.69 -15.26 -5.95
CA ARG A 40 41.34 -14.02 -6.43
C ARG A 40 42.84 -14.18 -6.66
N ARG A 41 43.54 -15.00 -5.86
CA ARG A 41 44.97 -15.30 -6.06
C ARG A 41 45.23 -16.26 -7.23
N ALA A 42 44.31 -17.19 -7.51
CA ALA A 42 44.41 -18.08 -8.68
C ALA A 42 44.23 -17.34 -10.01
N VAL A 43 43.36 -16.31 -10.05
CA VAL A 43 43.15 -15.47 -11.25
C VAL A 43 44.29 -14.49 -11.49
N ALA A 44 44.96 -14.02 -10.43
CA ALA A 44 46.11 -13.11 -10.55
C ALA A 44 47.44 -13.81 -10.94
N ALA A 45 47.52 -15.14 -10.83
CA ALA A 45 48.72 -15.90 -11.17
C ALA A 45 48.74 -16.41 -12.64
N ALA A 46 47.60 -16.40 -13.32
CA ALA A 46 47.47 -16.88 -14.70
C ALA A 46 47.86 -15.84 -15.77
N SER A 47 48.13 -14.59 -15.40
CA SER A 47 48.32 -13.45 -16.31
C SER A 47 49.78 -13.07 -16.61
N LEU A 48 50.78 -13.86 -16.20
CA LEU A 48 52.20 -13.49 -16.30
C LEU A 48 53.12 -14.39 -17.16
N VAL A 49 52.60 -15.30 -18.00
CA VAL A 49 53.47 -16.23 -18.75
C VAL A 49 53.35 -16.17 -20.29
N ALA A 50 52.44 -15.40 -20.89
CA ALA A 50 52.23 -15.47 -22.34
C ALA A 50 52.67 -14.21 -23.13
N VAL A 51 53.93 -13.78 -22.97
CA VAL A 51 54.53 -12.80 -23.91
C VAL A 51 55.94 -13.25 -24.30
N ALA A 52 56.03 -14.15 -25.27
CA ALA A 52 57.17 -14.29 -26.19
C ALA A 52 56.88 -15.37 -27.24
N ALA A 53 56.36 -15.00 -28.42
CA ALA A 53 56.70 -15.66 -29.69
C ALA A 53 56.01 -14.98 -30.89
N LEU A 54 56.83 -14.24 -31.64
CA LEU A 54 56.91 -14.16 -33.11
C LEU A 54 55.70 -13.68 -33.94
N ALA A 55 55.97 -12.52 -34.54
CA ALA A 55 55.44 -12.03 -35.79
C ALA A 55 55.70 -12.99 -36.98
N VAL A 56 54.76 -13.02 -37.94
CA VAL A 56 54.92 -12.80 -39.40
C VAL A 56 53.66 -13.33 -40.12
N GLY A 57 53.03 -12.50 -40.98
CA GLY A 57 52.42 -13.01 -42.23
C GLY A 57 50.91 -12.80 -42.48
N LEU A 58 50.58 -11.66 -43.11
CA LEU A 58 49.52 -11.39 -44.11
C LEU A 58 48.00 -11.48 -43.76
N PRO A 59 47.16 -10.68 -44.46
CA PRO A 59 45.78 -10.37 -44.07
C PRO A 59 44.74 -11.18 -44.88
N ALA A 60 43.75 -11.75 -44.19
CA ALA A 60 42.50 -12.16 -44.83
C ALA A 60 41.39 -12.28 -43.77
N LEU A 61 40.35 -11.46 -43.94
CA LEU A 61 38.94 -11.70 -43.60
C LEU A 61 38.66 -12.68 -42.44
N THR A 62 38.49 -12.14 -41.23
CA THR A 62 37.51 -12.66 -40.26
C THR A 62 36.97 -11.52 -39.40
N THR A 63 35.75 -11.09 -39.71
CA THR A 63 34.81 -10.50 -38.76
C THR A 63 34.51 -11.54 -37.69
N GLN A 64 34.97 -11.35 -36.45
CA GLN A 64 34.31 -11.73 -35.18
C GLN A 64 35.31 -11.64 -34.02
N LEU A 65 34.80 -11.24 -32.85
CA LEU A 65 35.44 -11.24 -31.52
C LEU A 65 36.45 -10.11 -31.27
N ARG A 66 35.89 -8.94 -30.94
CA ARG A 66 36.59 -7.93 -30.14
C ARG A 66 35.91 -7.79 -28.78
N ASP A 67 35.82 -8.90 -28.03
CA ASP A 67 35.51 -8.89 -26.60
C ASP A 67 36.82 -9.02 -25.81
N GLY A 68 37.56 -7.92 -25.72
CA GLY A 68 38.46 -7.73 -24.58
C GLY A 68 37.63 -7.25 -23.39
N PRO A 69 37.94 -7.62 -22.14
CA PRO A 69 37.31 -7.00 -20.99
C PRO A 69 37.68 -5.52 -20.99
N GLY A 70 36.80 -4.68 -21.54
CA GLY A 70 36.87 -3.25 -21.39
C GLY A 70 36.87 -2.98 -19.89
N VAL A 71 37.93 -2.35 -19.39
CA VAL A 71 37.94 -1.75 -18.07
C VAL A 71 36.83 -0.69 -18.11
N THR A 72 35.66 -1.02 -17.58
CA THR A 72 34.56 -0.09 -17.42
C THR A 72 35.06 1.01 -16.50
N ALA A 73 35.28 2.19 -17.06
CA ALA A 73 35.52 3.39 -16.27
C ALA A 73 34.38 3.53 -15.26
N PRO A 74 34.64 3.88 -13.99
CA PRO A 74 33.57 4.15 -13.03
C PRO A 74 32.69 5.24 -13.62
N ALA A 75 31.38 4.99 -13.70
CA ALA A 75 30.42 5.96 -14.21
C ALA A 75 30.57 7.27 -13.41
N THR A 76 30.94 8.34 -14.11
CA THR A 76 30.88 9.70 -13.55
C THR A 76 29.42 10.06 -13.37
N ARG A 77 28.97 10.09 -12.11
CA ARG A 77 27.66 10.63 -11.76
C ARG A 77 27.59 12.08 -12.19
N GLU A 78 26.64 12.41 -13.04
CA GLU A 78 26.30 13.81 -13.24
C GLU A 78 25.76 14.39 -11.93
N PRO A 79 26.27 15.54 -11.46
CA PRO A 79 25.74 16.15 -10.26
C PRO A 79 24.29 16.58 -10.50
N LEU A 80 23.42 16.29 -9.53
CA LEU A 80 22.04 16.75 -9.59
C LEU A 80 21.99 18.29 -9.66
N PRO A 81 21.02 18.87 -10.38
CA PRO A 81 20.78 20.31 -10.37
C PRO A 81 20.62 20.85 -8.95
N ALA A 82 21.07 22.10 -8.73
CA ALA A 82 20.89 22.79 -7.45
C ALA A 82 19.41 22.84 -7.03
N ALA A 83 19.16 22.92 -5.72
CA ALA A 83 17.81 22.82 -5.14
C ALA A 83 16.84 23.92 -5.62
N ASP A 84 17.36 25.08 -6.01
CA ASP A 84 16.63 26.24 -6.54
C ASP A 84 16.42 26.21 -8.07
N SER A 85 16.91 25.16 -8.74
CA SER A 85 16.74 24.98 -10.19
C SER A 85 15.27 24.92 -10.61
N THR A 86 14.96 25.54 -11.74
CA THR A 86 13.60 25.51 -12.33
C THR A 86 13.15 24.11 -12.72
N LEU A 87 14.08 23.16 -12.87
CA LEU A 87 13.78 21.76 -13.16
C LEU A 87 13.01 21.07 -12.03
N TRP A 88 13.05 21.59 -10.81
CA TRP A 88 12.33 21.03 -9.66
C TRP A 88 10.87 21.51 -9.53
N ARG A 89 10.47 22.54 -10.31
CA ARG A 89 9.14 23.16 -10.23
C ARG A 89 7.98 22.25 -10.64
N SER A 90 8.26 21.18 -11.39
CA SER A 90 7.26 20.20 -11.80
C SER A 90 7.88 18.81 -11.76
N ILE A 91 7.10 17.82 -11.31
CA ILE A 91 7.50 16.41 -11.31
C ILE A 91 7.93 15.98 -12.72
N GLY A 92 7.20 16.40 -13.76
CA GLY A 92 7.54 16.09 -15.16
C GLY A 92 8.85 16.69 -15.65
N SER A 93 9.39 17.72 -14.96
CA SER A 93 10.68 18.31 -15.27
C SER A 93 11.86 17.74 -14.47
N TRP A 94 11.60 16.90 -13.46
CA TRP A 94 12.65 16.37 -12.58
C TRP A 94 13.72 15.56 -13.35
N PRO A 95 15.01 15.68 -12.99
CA PRO A 95 16.06 14.82 -13.52
C PRO A 95 15.88 13.37 -13.06
N VAL A 96 16.43 12.43 -13.84
CA VAL A 96 16.46 11.00 -13.48
C VAL A 96 17.23 10.82 -12.18
N ARG A 97 16.69 10.00 -11.27
CA ARG A 97 17.31 9.66 -9.98
C ARG A 97 17.25 8.15 -9.72
N GLY A 98 17.90 7.73 -8.63
CA GLY A 98 17.95 6.32 -8.24
C GLY A 98 19.30 5.67 -8.57
N ALA A 99 19.51 4.46 -8.06
CA ALA A 99 20.81 3.79 -8.17
C ALA A 99 21.19 3.39 -9.60
N LEU A 100 20.22 3.36 -10.53
CA LEU A 100 20.43 3.00 -11.94
C LEU A 100 20.30 4.22 -12.88
N ALA A 101 20.26 5.44 -12.34
CA ALA A 101 20.07 6.66 -13.14
C ALA A 101 21.16 6.89 -14.19
N ASP A 102 22.39 6.45 -13.92
CA ASP A 102 23.53 6.61 -14.83
C ASP A 102 23.59 5.53 -15.94
N ASP A 103 22.72 4.52 -15.89
CA ASP A 103 22.60 3.52 -16.95
C ASP A 103 21.78 4.06 -18.12
N ASN A 104 22.41 4.90 -18.94
CA ASN A 104 21.78 5.57 -20.07
C ASN A 104 21.14 4.58 -21.07
N ALA A 105 21.69 3.37 -21.21
CA ALA A 105 21.13 2.36 -22.09
C ALA A 105 19.81 1.81 -21.52
N LEU A 106 19.78 1.51 -20.22
CA LEU A 106 18.56 1.10 -19.52
C LEU A 106 17.50 2.21 -19.52
N VAL A 107 17.88 3.44 -19.14
CA VAL A 107 16.97 4.60 -19.10
C VAL A 107 16.34 4.81 -20.48
N ARG A 108 17.16 4.90 -21.53
CA ARG A 108 16.68 5.09 -22.90
C ARG A 108 15.77 3.95 -23.35
N ALA A 109 16.12 2.70 -23.04
CA ALA A 109 15.28 1.56 -23.39
C ALA A 109 13.91 1.60 -22.68
N ILE A 110 13.87 2.03 -21.41
CA ILE A 110 12.61 2.26 -20.67
C ILE A 110 11.79 3.36 -21.35
N GLU A 111 12.41 4.50 -21.67
CA GLU A 111 11.74 5.63 -22.32
C GLU A 111 11.18 5.26 -23.70
N GLU A 112 11.93 4.51 -24.51
CA GLU A 112 11.50 3.99 -25.82
C GLU A 112 10.35 2.97 -25.70
N ARG A 113 10.40 2.09 -24.70
CA ARG A 113 9.41 1.01 -24.50
C ARG A 113 8.04 1.54 -24.09
N PHE A 114 8.02 2.54 -23.22
CA PHE A 114 6.81 3.01 -22.54
C PHE A 114 6.39 4.44 -22.94
N ASP A 115 7.08 5.04 -23.91
CA ASP A 115 6.78 6.38 -24.46
C ASP A 115 6.64 7.47 -23.38
N GLY A 116 7.67 7.58 -22.54
CA GLY A 116 7.68 8.53 -21.42
C GLY A 116 9.08 8.92 -21.00
N ARG A 117 9.19 9.98 -20.21
CA ARG A 117 10.47 10.42 -19.64
C ARG A 117 10.68 9.76 -18.28
N THR A 118 11.81 9.10 -18.09
CA THR A 118 12.15 8.50 -16.78
C THR A 118 12.54 9.60 -15.79
N ILE A 119 12.04 9.52 -14.56
CA ILE A 119 12.43 10.43 -13.45
C ILE A 119 13.05 9.67 -12.26
N PHE A 120 12.86 8.35 -12.20
CA PHE A 120 13.47 7.48 -11.20
C PHE A 120 13.66 6.08 -11.77
N VAL A 121 14.80 5.44 -11.49
CA VAL A 121 15.04 4.02 -11.80
C VAL A 121 16.00 3.40 -10.79
N GLU A 122 15.59 2.27 -10.20
CA GLU A 122 16.35 1.56 -9.18
C GLU A 122 15.88 0.12 -8.98
N ASP A 123 16.78 -0.75 -8.52
CA ASP A 123 16.40 -2.05 -7.95
C ASP A 123 16.11 -1.87 -6.44
N VAL A 124 14.83 -1.87 -6.05
CA VAL A 124 14.35 -1.73 -4.67
C VAL A 124 13.94 -3.11 -4.14
N ALA A 125 14.61 -3.59 -3.09
CA ALA A 125 14.46 -4.96 -2.58
C ALA A 125 14.66 -6.01 -3.69
N GLN A 126 13.62 -6.75 -4.08
CA GLN A 126 13.63 -7.76 -5.14
C GLN A 126 12.94 -7.29 -6.43
N THR A 127 12.62 -6.00 -6.54
CA THR A 127 11.88 -5.42 -7.66
C THR A 127 12.70 -4.33 -8.32
N ARG A 128 12.81 -4.39 -9.65
CA ARG A 128 13.23 -3.26 -10.49
C ARG A 128 12.05 -2.32 -10.64
N VAL A 129 12.25 -1.06 -10.29
CA VAL A 129 11.22 -0.02 -10.31
C VAL A 129 11.70 1.14 -11.17
N ALA A 130 10.84 1.64 -12.06
CA ALA A 130 11.04 2.92 -12.70
C ALA A 130 9.77 3.76 -12.65
N LEU A 131 9.94 5.07 -12.48
CA LEU A 131 8.87 6.05 -12.62
C LEU A 131 9.10 6.88 -13.86
N MET A 132 8.04 7.06 -14.62
CA MET A 132 8.06 7.83 -15.84
C MET A 132 6.93 8.84 -15.87
N THR A 133 7.13 9.91 -16.61
CA THR A 133 6.10 10.92 -16.85
C THR A 133 5.80 11.03 -18.34
N ALA A 134 4.53 10.93 -18.71
CA ALA A 134 4.06 11.05 -20.09
C ALA A 134 2.65 11.64 -20.11
N GLY A 135 2.36 12.62 -20.98
CA GLY A 135 1.00 13.13 -21.16
C GLY A 135 0.29 13.64 -19.90
N GLY A 136 1.02 14.13 -18.89
CA GLY A 136 0.43 14.54 -17.60
C GLY A 136 0.14 13.40 -16.63
N GLN A 137 0.58 12.18 -16.94
CA GLN A 137 0.50 11.00 -16.08
C GLN A 137 1.87 10.69 -15.46
N LEU A 138 1.84 10.09 -14.28
CA LEU A 138 2.97 9.45 -13.63
C LEU A 138 2.73 7.94 -13.66
N THR A 139 3.59 7.22 -14.38
CA THR A 139 3.49 5.78 -14.59
C THR A 139 4.58 5.08 -13.82
N LEU A 140 4.18 4.14 -12.97
CA LEU A 140 5.07 3.21 -12.28
C LEU A 140 5.18 1.93 -13.10
N VAL A 141 6.39 1.60 -13.52
CA VAL A 141 6.70 0.31 -14.12
C VAL A 141 7.56 -0.51 -13.17
N SER A 142 7.27 -1.79 -13.08
CA SER A 142 8.04 -2.68 -12.23
C SER A 142 8.22 -4.08 -12.82
N GLY A 143 9.18 -4.81 -12.27
CA GLY A 143 9.45 -6.20 -12.61
C GLY A 143 10.48 -6.77 -11.64
N ARG A 144 10.88 -8.04 -11.81
CA ARG A 144 11.91 -8.62 -10.94
C ARG A 144 13.22 -7.82 -11.00
N ARG A 145 13.94 -7.78 -9.89
CA ARG A 145 15.27 -7.17 -9.83
C ARG A 145 16.16 -7.72 -10.94
N GLY A 146 16.83 -6.83 -11.66
CA GLY A 146 17.70 -7.22 -12.78
C GLY A 146 16.97 -7.51 -14.09
N SER A 147 15.63 -7.50 -14.13
CA SER A 147 14.87 -7.75 -15.36
C SER A 147 15.22 -6.78 -16.47
N ALA A 148 15.31 -7.31 -17.70
CA ALA A 148 15.37 -6.49 -18.91
C ALA A 148 14.08 -5.68 -19.07
N VAL A 149 14.14 -4.60 -19.87
CA VAL A 149 13.02 -3.68 -20.08
C VAL A 149 11.76 -4.39 -20.61
N ASP A 150 11.92 -5.40 -21.47
CA ASP A 150 10.79 -6.18 -22.01
C ASP A 150 10.04 -7.01 -20.98
N ALA A 151 10.66 -7.27 -19.82
CA ALA A 151 10.06 -7.98 -18.69
C ALA A 151 9.53 -7.04 -17.60
N LEU A 152 9.53 -5.72 -17.84
CA LEU A 152 8.85 -4.75 -16.99
C LEU A 152 7.40 -4.59 -17.46
N SER A 153 6.49 -4.36 -16.53
CA SER A 153 5.09 -4.08 -16.79
C SER A 153 4.66 -2.81 -16.06
N THR A 154 3.64 -2.13 -16.60
CA THR A 154 2.98 -1.04 -15.88
C THR A 154 2.23 -1.62 -14.69
N THR A 155 2.55 -1.13 -13.49
CA THR A 155 1.92 -1.56 -12.24
C THR A 155 0.86 -0.55 -11.80
N SER A 156 1.13 0.75 -11.95
CA SER A 156 0.16 1.79 -11.61
C SER A 156 0.36 3.04 -12.48
N SER A 157 -0.71 3.81 -12.66
CA SER A 157 -0.68 5.12 -13.32
C SER A 157 -1.58 6.09 -12.57
N VAL A 158 -1.11 7.32 -12.35
CA VAL A 158 -1.86 8.37 -11.65
C VAL A 158 -1.72 9.69 -12.39
N SER A 159 -2.76 10.51 -12.38
CA SER A 159 -2.64 11.85 -12.95
C SER A 159 -1.71 12.71 -12.10
N LEU A 160 -0.79 13.45 -12.74
CA LEU A 160 0.01 14.45 -12.02
C LEU A 160 -0.85 15.52 -11.35
N SER A 161 -2.08 15.75 -11.84
CA SER A 161 -3.02 16.68 -11.23
C SER A 161 -3.66 16.17 -9.93
N GLU A 162 -3.62 14.84 -9.70
CA GLU A 162 -4.17 14.18 -8.51
C GLU A 162 -3.16 14.11 -7.35
N LEU A 163 -1.86 14.19 -7.64
CA LEU A 163 -0.78 14.14 -6.64
C LEU A 163 -0.70 15.39 -5.73
N GLY A 164 -1.58 16.38 -5.93
CA GLY A 164 -1.58 17.63 -5.17
C GLY A 164 -0.40 18.56 -5.51
N SER A 165 -0.30 19.68 -4.80
CA SER A 165 0.77 20.66 -4.95
C SER A 165 2.10 20.23 -4.32
N ASP A 166 2.09 19.13 -3.57
CA ASP A 166 3.21 18.72 -2.74
C ASP A 166 4.10 17.83 -3.59
N HIS A 167 5.23 18.39 -4.02
CA HIS A 167 6.32 17.81 -4.80
C HIS A 167 6.94 16.55 -4.14
N VAL A 168 6.13 15.54 -3.81
CA VAL A 168 6.48 14.33 -3.07
C VAL A 168 5.81 13.14 -3.74
N ILE A 169 6.60 12.14 -4.11
CA ILE A 169 6.13 10.84 -4.59
C ILE A 169 6.61 9.79 -3.60
N THR A 170 5.71 8.91 -3.19
CA THR A 170 5.99 7.80 -2.28
C THR A 170 5.69 6.48 -2.98
N LEU A 171 6.69 5.59 -3.00
CA LEU A 171 6.62 4.26 -3.57
C LEU A 171 6.74 3.23 -2.44
N SER A 172 5.85 2.25 -2.37
CA SER A 172 6.01 1.15 -1.41
C SER A 172 5.77 -0.22 -2.02
N GLY A 173 6.46 -1.24 -1.50
CA GLY A 173 6.36 -2.58 -2.06
C GLY A 173 7.33 -3.53 -1.40
N GLN A 174 6.89 -4.77 -1.13
CA GLN A 174 7.74 -5.81 -0.50
C GLN A 174 8.43 -5.35 0.80
N GLY A 175 7.75 -4.51 1.59
CA GLY A 175 8.28 -3.95 2.85
C GLY A 175 9.32 -2.83 2.68
N ALA A 176 9.56 -2.37 1.45
CA ALA A 176 10.42 -1.23 1.14
C ALA A 176 9.57 0.03 0.86
N LEU A 177 10.14 1.19 1.21
CA LEU A 177 9.59 2.51 0.95
C LEU A 177 10.67 3.38 0.28
N VAL A 178 10.28 4.05 -0.80
CA VAL A 178 11.07 5.11 -1.43
C VAL A 178 10.27 6.41 -1.37
N VAL A 179 10.93 7.48 -0.95
CA VAL A 179 10.38 8.84 -0.93
C VAL A 179 11.18 9.69 -1.91
N LEU A 180 10.49 10.34 -2.85
CA LEU A 180 11.07 11.21 -3.85
C LEU A 180 10.49 12.62 -3.69
N THR A 181 11.35 13.62 -3.59
CA THR A 181 10.95 15.03 -3.47
C THR A 181 12.01 15.97 -4.02
N THR A 182 11.85 17.28 -3.91
CA THR A 182 12.90 18.24 -4.30
C THR A 182 14.11 18.16 -3.37
N PRO A 183 15.34 18.52 -3.82
CA PRO A 183 16.53 18.47 -2.98
C PRO A 183 16.51 19.40 -1.75
N GLY A 184 15.59 20.37 -1.71
CA GLY A 184 15.43 21.27 -0.57
C GLY A 184 14.86 20.58 0.67
N LEU A 185 14.13 19.48 0.50
CA LEU A 185 13.68 18.63 1.60
C LEU A 185 14.73 17.56 1.88
N THR A 186 15.28 17.59 3.09
CA THR A 186 16.40 16.73 3.51
C THR A 186 16.00 15.66 4.53
N SER A 187 14.77 15.70 5.01
CA SER A 187 14.22 14.73 5.96
C SER A 187 12.77 14.39 5.65
N ALA A 188 12.42 13.13 5.92
CA ALA A 188 11.06 12.62 6.01
C ALA A 188 10.91 11.84 7.31
N GLU A 189 9.69 11.49 7.68
CA GLU A 189 9.42 10.50 8.72
C GLU A 189 8.51 9.41 8.17
N VAL A 190 8.72 8.18 8.62
CA VAL A 190 7.80 7.07 8.36
C VAL A 190 7.25 6.56 9.67
N SER A 191 5.95 6.28 9.72
CA SER A 191 5.37 5.64 10.90
C SER A 191 5.61 4.13 10.90
N GLY A 192 5.73 3.54 12.07
CA GLY A 192 5.58 2.08 12.23
C GLY A 192 4.12 1.62 12.13
N THR A 193 3.88 0.38 12.57
CA THR A 193 2.53 -0.17 12.77
C THR A 193 1.77 0.73 13.74
N PRO A 194 0.53 1.13 13.44
CA PRO A 194 -0.28 1.89 14.37
C PRO A 194 -0.56 1.09 15.65
N ALA A 195 -0.63 1.78 16.79
CA ALA A 195 -1.23 1.23 17.99
C ALA A 195 -2.67 1.75 18.10
N ILE A 196 -3.62 0.82 18.18
CA ILE A 196 -5.06 1.10 18.23
C ILE A 196 -5.55 0.94 19.67
N ALA A 197 -6.29 1.92 20.16
CA ALA A 197 -6.96 1.87 21.46
C ALA A 197 -8.40 1.31 21.33
N LEU A 198 -8.99 0.91 22.45
CA LEU A 198 -10.35 0.32 22.49
C LEU A 198 -11.46 1.29 22.04
N ASP A 199 -11.22 2.59 22.18
CA ASP A 199 -12.09 3.66 21.69
C ASP A 199 -11.87 3.98 20.20
N GLY A 200 -11.00 3.22 19.52
CA GLY A 200 -10.63 3.44 18.12
C GLY A 200 -9.58 4.53 17.91
N ALA A 201 -9.04 5.14 18.97
CA ALA A 201 -7.97 6.12 18.81
C ALA A 201 -6.70 5.45 18.26
N VAL A 202 -6.02 6.14 17.34
CA VAL A 202 -4.81 5.65 16.68
C VAL A 202 -3.61 6.45 17.15
N SER A 203 -2.56 5.76 17.57
CA SER A 203 -1.27 6.36 17.89
C SER A 203 -0.16 5.74 17.03
N ARG A 204 0.86 6.54 16.71
CA ARG A 204 1.94 6.15 15.79
C ARG A 204 3.28 6.59 16.32
N SER A 205 4.25 5.68 16.28
CA SER A 205 5.67 6.03 16.43
C SER A 205 6.24 6.43 15.07
N TRP A 206 6.95 7.56 15.02
CA TRP A 206 7.58 8.08 13.81
C TRP A 206 9.09 7.86 13.86
N ARG A 207 9.66 7.45 12.72
CA ARG A 207 11.11 7.28 12.54
C ARG A 207 11.61 8.21 11.45
N PRO A 208 12.67 9.00 11.69
CA PRO A 208 13.23 9.87 10.67
C PRO A 208 13.92 9.08 9.55
N ILE A 209 13.86 9.64 8.34
CA ILE A 209 14.52 9.17 7.13
C ILE A 209 15.30 10.34 6.53
N SER A 210 16.59 10.15 6.27
CA SER A 210 17.41 11.14 5.56
C SER A 210 17.12 11.11 4.06
N LEU A 211 16.90 12.27 3.46
CA LEU A 211 16.71 12.45 2.03
C LEU A 211 17.99 13.01 1.40
N THR A 212 18.64 12.22 0.54
CA THR A 212 19.85 12.66 -0.18
C THR A 212 19.47 13.01 -1.61
N GLY A 213 19.65 14.27 -2.02
CA GLY A 213 19.19 14.75 -3.34
C GLY A 213 17.67 14.62 -3.52
N GLY A 214 16.92 14.75 -2.42
CA GLY A 214 15.47 14.54 -2.40
C GLY A 214 15.05 13.07 -2.53
N VAL A 215 15.93 12.10 -2.30
CA VAL A 215 15.60 10.67 -2.30
C VAL A 215 15.86 10.04 -0.94
N GLY A 216 14.82 9.46 -0.34
CA GLY A 216 14.87 8.69 0.90
C GLY A 216 14.50 7.24 0.70
N ARG A 217 15.08 6.36 1.51
CA ARG A 217 14.75 4.93 1.53
C ARG A 217 14.53 4.49 2.96
N SER A 218 13.54 3.62 3.14
CA SER A 218 13.23 3.02 4.44
C SER A 218 12.58 1.67 4.23
N THR A 219 12.42 0.94 5.33
CA THR A 219 11.38 -0.09 5.41
C THR A 219 10.03 0.54 5.67
N SER A 220 8.97 -0.10 5.20
CA SER A 220 7.58 0.16 5.57
C SER A 220 6.91 -1.14 5.98
N VAL A 221 5.93 -1.01 6.86
CA VAL A 221 4.92 -2.03 7.14
C VAL A 221 3.62 -1.64 6.45
N PRO A 222 2.66 -2.55 6.25
CA PRO A 222 1.36 -2.13 5.75
C PRO A 222 0.77 -1.07 6.70
N LEU A 223 0.02 -0.11 6.14
CA LEU A 223 -0.52 1.05 6.88
C LEU A 223 0.52 2.04 7.43
N SER A 224 1.78 1.97 6.99
CA SER A 224 2.75 3.03 7.25
C SER A 224 2.29 4.34 6.63
N LEU A 225 2.49 5.44 7.35
CA LEU A 225 2.40 6.78 6.80
C LEU A 225 3.77 7.37 6.57
N VAL A 226 3.82 8.32 5.65
CA VAL A 226 4.98 9.15 5.39
C VAL A 226 4.62 10.60 5.72
N ARG A 227 5.50 11.27 6.45
CA ARG A 227 5.47 12.72 6.66
C ARG A 227 6.66 13.36 5.96
N VAL A 228 6.39 14.32 5.08
CA VAL A 228 7.43 15.04 4.32
C VAL A 228 7.01 16.49 4.12
N GLY A 229 7.72 17.44 4.73
CA GLY A 229 7.30 18.84 4.72
C GLY A 229 5.93 18.99 5.40
N GLY A 230 4.95 19.54 4.67
CA GLY A 230 3.56 19.65 5.12
C GLY A 230 2.68 18.42 4.84
N LEU A 231 3.16 17.48 4.02
CA LEU A 231 2.41 16.30 3.63
C LEU A 231 2.46 15.24 4.73
N ILE A 232 1.30 14.67 5.07
CA ILE A 232 1.17 13.42 5.84
C ILE A 232 0.20 12.52 5.08
N GLY A 233 0.62 11.31 4.71
CA GLY A 233 -0.25 10.39 3.98
C GLY A 233 0.33 9.00 3.79
N SER A 234 -0.50 8.09 3.32
CA SER A 234 -0.07 6.74 2.92
C SER A 234 0.83 6.81 1.67
N PRO A 235 1.71 5.81 1.45
CA PRO A 235 2.40 5.66 0.18
C PRO A 235 1.42 5.67 -1.01
N GLY A 236 1.68 6.49 -2.01
CA GLY A 236 0.74 6.75 -3.10
C GLY A 236 0.82 5.77 -4.26
N LEU A 237 1.96 5.09 -4.44
CA LEU A 237 2.16 4.11 -5.50
C LEU A 237 2.74 2.81 -4.94
N THR A 238 2.28 1.68 -5.45
CA THR A 238 2.67 0.34 -4.99
C THR A 238 3.44 -0.41 -6.07
N PHE A 239 4.57 -1.04 -5.73
CA PHE A 239 5.37 -1.86 -6.65
C PHE A 239 5.56 -3.30 -6.17
N GLY A 240 5.93 -4.18 -7.10
CA GLY A 240 6.04 -5.63 -6.88
C GLY A 240 4.75 -6.34 -7.27
N ASP A 241 4.80 -7.67 -7.27
CA ASP A 241 3.62 -8.49 -7.60
C ASP A 241 2.52 -8.23 -6.56
N GLU A 242 1.47 -7.51 -6.97
CA GLU A 242 0.17 -7.49 -6.29
C GLU A 242 -0.54 -8.84 -6.43
N ASP A 243 -0.09 -9.68 -7.37
CA ASP A 243 -0.43 -11.10 -7.49
C ASP A 243 0.23 -11.89 -6.33
N ARG A 244 -0.14 -11.59 -5.09
CA ARG A 244 -0.19 -12.67 -4.10
C ARG A 244 -1.30 -13.58 -4.61
N PRO A 245 -1.00 -14.81 -5.07
CA PRO A 245 -2.07 -15.75 -5.35
C PRO A 245 -2.89 -15.84 -4.07
N SER A 246 -4.20 -15.57 -4.17
CA SER A 246 -5.07 -15.74 -3.01
C SER A 246 -4.79 -17.14 -2.48
N THR A 247 -4.32 -17.20 -1.23
CA THR A 247 -4.07 -18.46 -0.54
C THR A 247 -5.39 -19.12 -0.14
N ALA A 248 -6.50 -18.42 -0.33
CA ALA A 248 -7.82 -18.98 -0.22
C ALA A 248 -7.97 -20.09 -1.28
N PRO A 249 -8.26 -21.34 -0.87
CA PRO A 249 -8.53 -22.40 -1.82
C PRO A 249 -9.70 -21.96 -2.71
N PRO A 250 -9.64 -22.15 -4.04
CA PRO A 250 -10.78 -21.88 -4.89
C PRO A 250 -11.95 -22.69 -4.35
N CYS A 251 -13.08 -22.04 -4.05
CA CYS A 251 -14.27 -22.81 -3.73
C CYS A 251 -14.62 -23.69 -4.94
N GLY A 252 -15.01 -24.94 -4.65
CA GLY A 252 -15.50 -25.83 -5.69
C GLY A 252 -16.75 -25.24 -6.31
N ASP A 253 -16.87 -25.30 -7.64
CA ASP A 253 -18.05 -24.80 -8.34
C ASP A 253 -19.27 -25.71 -8.09
N PRO A 254 -20.44 -25.17 -7.67
CA PRO A 254 -20.71 -23.78 -7.30
C PRO A 254 -20.39 -23.48 -5.83
N CYS A 255 -19.80 -22.30 -5.58
CA CYS A 255 -19.55 -21.76 -4.24
C CYS A 255 -20.88 -21.47 -3.52
N GLY A 256 -21.11 -22.07 -2.35
CA GLY A 256 -22.23 -21.66 -1.50
C GLY A 256 -22.05 -20.21 -1.04
N ALA A 257 -23.14 -19.48 -0.79
CA ALA A 257 -23.06 -18.11 -0.27
C ALA A 257 -22.33 -18.03 1.09
N ASP A 258 -22.47 -19.07 1.92
CA ASP A 258 -21.79 -19.21 3.20
C ASP A 258 -20.29 -19.51 3.02
N ASP A 259 -19.93 -20.35 2.04
CA ASP A 259 -18.52 -20.64 1.72
C ASP A 259 -17.80 -19.40 1.22
N LEU A 260 -18.47 -18.61 0.37
CA LEU A 260 -17.93 -17.34 -0.13
C LEU A 260 -17.75 -16.34 1.02
N ALA A 261 -18.71 -16.22 1.94
CA ALA A 261 -18.58 -15.36 3.10
C ALA A 261 -17.41 -15.77 4.01
N ALA A 262 -17.22 -17.07 4.22
CA ALA A 262 -16.09 -17.57 5.01
C ALA A 262 -14.73 -17.35 4.34
N LEU A 263 -14.65 -17.48 3.01
CA LEU A 263 -13.43 -17.16 2.25
C LEU A 263 -13.10 -15.67 2.34
N GLU A 264 -14.10 -14.80 2.24
CA GLU A 264 -13.93 -13.35 2.36
C GLU A 264 -13.52 -12.93 3.77
N ASP A 265 -14.16 -13.46 4.81
CA ASP A 265 -13.78 -13.19 6.20
C ASP A 265 -12.31 -13.61 6.44
N ARG A 266 -11.88 -14.74 5.85
CA ARG A 266 -10.48 -15.20 5.89
C ARG A 266 -9.52 -14.28 5.13
N GLU A 267 -9.89 -13.79 3.95
CA GLU A 267 -9.06 -12.83 3.20
C GLU A 267 -8.85 -11.55 4.01
N VAL A 268 -9.90 -11.07 4.69
CA VAL A 268 -9.81 -9.93 5.61
C VAL A 268 -8.97 -10.26 6.85
N ASP A 269 -9.06 -11.47 7.43
CA ASP A 269 -8.17 -11.91 8.52
C ASP A 269 -6.70 -11.85 8.09
N GLU A 270 -6.37 -12.43 6.94
CA GLU A 270 -5.01 -12.45 6.41
C GLU A 270 -4.49 -11.02 6.16
N GLU A 271 -5.36 -10.13 5.67
CA GLU A 271 -5.04 -8.73 5.46
C GLU A 271 -4.79 -7.98 6.79
N VAL A 272 -5.71 -8.09 7.75
CA VAL A 272 -5.61 -7.47 9.07
C VAL A 272 -4.37 -7.94 9.80
N ALA A 273 -4.13 -9.26 9.81
CA ALA A 273 -2.98 -9.85 10.46
C ALA A 273 -1.68 -9.38 9.81
N HIS A 274 -1.62 -9.33 8.48
CA HIS A 274 -0.46 -8.78 7.77
C HIS A 274 -0.23 -7.31 8.13
N ALA A 275 -1.30 -6.52 8.20
CA ALA A 275 -1.23 -5.09 8.46
C ALA A 275 -0.84 -4.74 9.91
N MET A 276 -1.30 -5.56 10.86
CA MET A 276 -1.00 -5.39 12.28
C MET A 276 0.23 -6.18 12.74
N VAL A 277 0.89 -6.93 11.84
CA VAL A 277 2.04 -7.80 12.12
C VAL A 277 1.69 -8.85 13.18
N LEU A 278 0.53 -9.49 13.01
CA LEU A 278 -0.01 -10.55 13.84
C LEU A 278 -0.03 -11.89 13.09
N ASP A 279 -0.27 -12.98 13.81
CA ASP A 279 -0.65 -14.26 13.19
C ASP A 279 -2.13 -14.18 12.75
N PRO A 280 -2.50 -14.64 11.53
CA PRO A 280 -3.90 -14.71 11.12
C PRO A 280 -4.84 -15.41 12.11
N ALA A 281 -4.35 -16.41 12.85
CA ALA A 281 -5.14 -17.11 13.85
C ALA A 281 -5.46 -16.27 15.11
N GLU A 282 -4.84 -15.10 15.26
CA GLU A 282 -5.05 -14.16 16.36
C GLU A 282 -6.11 -13.09 16.03
N VAL A 283 -6.60 -13.05 14.79
CA VAL A 283 -7.65 -12.13 14.34
C VAL A 283 -8.99 -12.87 14.30
N ASP A 284 -10.03 -12.25 14.85
CA ASP A 284 -11.41 -12.74 14.76
C ASP A 284 -12.23 -11.82 13.86
N THR A 285 -12.44 -12.25 12.61
CA THR A 285 -13.24 -11.51 11.63
C THR A 285 -14.65 -12.06 11.50
N ARG A 286 -15.62 -11.15 11.40
CA ARG A 286 -17.01 -11.49 11.09
C ARG A 286 -17.66 -10.46 10.19
N THR A 287 -18.44 -10.95 9.24
CA THR A 287 -19.40 -10.11 8.51
C THR A 287 -20.58 -9.74 9.43
N THR A 288 -20.78 -8.43 9.65
CA THR A 288 -21.88 -7.91 10.49
C THR A 288 -23.08 -7.45 9.71
N TRP A 289 -22.89 -7.09 8.44
CA TRP A 289 -23.96 -6.68 7.55
C TRP A 289 -23.59 -6.99 6.10
N ARG A 290 -24.56 -7.48 5.33
CA ARG A 290 -24.47 -7.65 3.87
C ARG A 290 -25.84 -7.36 3.28
N GLY A 291 -25.88 -6.59 2.20
CA GLY A 291 -27.12 -6.24 1.53
C GLY A 291 -26.89 -5.58 0.19
N GLU A 292 -27.92 -5.59 -0.67
CA GLU A 292 -27.87 -4.91 -1.96
C GLU A 292 -27.81 -3.38 -1.77
N VAL A 293 -27.09 -2.71 -2.66
CA VAL A 293 -27.05 -1.24 -2.72
C VAL A 293 -27.65 -0.75 -4.03
N PRO A 294 -28.35 0.40 -4.02
CA PRO A 294 -28.79 1.04 -5.25
C PRO A 294 -27.62 1.23 -6.24
N SER A 295 -27.89 1.03 -7.53
CA SER A 295 -26.91 1.24 -8.61
C SER A 295 -26.32 2.65 -8.63
N GLU A 296 -27.06 3.64 -8.12
CA GLU A 296 -26.55 5.00 -7.93
C GLU A 296 -25.39 5.05 -6.93
N ILE A 297 -25.45 4.28 -5.81
CA ILE A 297 -24.33 4.20 -4.86
C ILE A 297 -23.17 3.46 -5.51
N ALA A 298 -23.46 2.32 -6.14
CA ALA A 298 -22.43 1.53 -6.80
C ALA A 298 -21.67 2.35 -7.84
N SER A 299 -22.35 2.96 -8.82
CA SER A 299 -21.69 3.79 -9.84
C SER A 299 -20.86 4.94 -9.28
N ARG A 300 -21.20 5.47 -8.10
CA ARG A 300 -20.43 6.53 -7.43
C ARG A 300 -19.16 6.00 -6.75
N VAL A 301 -19.23 4.82 -6.14
CA VAL A 301 -18.09 4.18 -5.49
C VAL A 301 -17.15 3.60 -6.53
N THR A 302 -17.70 2.99 -7.58
CA THR A 302 -16.96 2.17 -8.53
C THR A 302 -16.48 2.93 -9.77
N GLY A 303 -17.10 4.07 -10.09
CA GLY A 303 -16.87 4.83 -11.32
C GLY A 303 -17.48 4.19 -12.57
N ASP A 304 -17.32 2.87 -12.72
CA ASP A 304 -17.68 2.09 -13.92
C ASP A 304 -18.28 0.71 -13.56
N ALA A 305 -19.35 0.68 -12.76
CA ALA A 305 -20.08 -0.58 -12.54
C ALA A 305 -20.61 -1.14 -13.89
N PRO A 306 -20.40 -2.43 -14.22
CA PRO A 306 -20.92 -3.01 -15.45
C PRO A 306 -22.45 -2.86 -15.54
N ALA A 307 -22.96 -2.57 -16.74
CA ALA A 307 -24.39 -2.41 -16.95
C ALA A 307 -25.15 -3.70 -16.54
N GLY A 308 -26.15 -3.55 -15.67
CA GLY A 308 -26.93 -4.69 -15.17
C GLY A 308 -26.25 -5.51 -14.08
N ALA A 309 -25.08 -5.10 -13.59
CA ALA A 309 -24.47 -5.72 -12.42
C ALA A 309 -25.33 -5.52 -11.17
N ARG A 310 -25.36 -6.54 -10.32
CA ARG A 310 -25.91 -6.44 -8.97
C ARG A 310 -24.80 -5.95 -8.06
N SER A 311 -25.11 -4.96 -7.25
CA SER A 311 -24.14 -4.42 -6.31
C SER A 311 -24.58 -4.65 -4.88
N SER A 312 -23.63 -5.02 -4.04
CA SER A 312 -23.84 -5.25 -2.62
C SER A 312 -22.79 -4.47 -1.83
N VAL A 313 -23.10 -4.17 -0.56
CA VAL A 313 -22.09 -3.75 0.41
C VAL A 313 -21.95 -4.82 1.48
N GLN A 314 -20.74 -4.97 1.98
CA GLN A 314 -20.39 -5.86 3.08
C GLN A 314 -19.67 -5.04 4.14
N VAL A 315 -20.08 -5.21 5.40
CA VAL A 315 -19.40 -4.62 6.57
C VAL A 315 -18.80 -5.75 7.38
N VAL A 316 -17.48 -5.75 7.44
CA VAL A 316 -16.67 -6.73 8.13
C VAL A 316 -16.03 -6.06 9.34
N LEU A 317 -16.13 -6.71 10.50
CA LEU A 317 -15.44 -6.29 11.71
C LEU A 317 -14.39 -7.33 12.08
N SER A 318 -13.16 -6.87 12.27
CA SER A 318 -12.03 -7.71 12.68
C SER A 318 -11.58 -7.28 14.07
N THR A 319 -11.60 -8.22 15.01
CA THR A 319 -11.21 -8.00 16.40
C THR A 319 -9.78 -8.46 16.60
N LEU A 320 -8.94 -7.55 17.13
CA LEU A 320 -7.54 -7.84 17.47
C LEU A 320 -7.45 -8.53 18.85
N PRO A 321 -6.32 -9.18 19.21
CA PRO A 321 -6.15 -9.87 20.49
C PRO A 321 -6.42 -9.02 21.74
N GLY A 322 -6.22 -7.70 21.65
CA GLY A 322 -6.49 -6.76 22.73
C GLY A 322 -7.94 -6.28 22.82
N GLY A 323 -8.84 -6.76 21.96
CA GLY A 323 -10.25 -6.36 21.88
C GLY A 323 -10.51 -5.10 21.04
N GLN A 324 -9.49 -4.54 20.38
CA GLN A 324 -9.66 -3.46 19.41
C GLN A 324 -10.40 -3.96 18.17
N VAL A 325 -11.14 -3.08 17.51
CA VAL A 325 -11.92 -3.44 16.31
C VAL A 325 -11.47 -2.59 15.13
N LEU A 326 -11.17 -3.27 14.03
CA LEU A 326 -11.00 -2.70 12.69
C LEU A 326 -12.25 -2.99 11.86
N ARG A 327 -12.70 -2.01 11.08
CA ARG A 327 -13.84 -2.15 10.17
C ARG A 327 -13.36 -2.06 8.72
N THR A 328 -13.79 -3.02 7.92
CA THR A 328 -13.65 -2.99 6.46
C THR A 328 -15.04 -2.97 5.85
N VAL A 329 -15.25 -2.06 4.90
CA VAL A 329 -16.51 -1.89 4.18
C VAL A 329 -16.21 -1.99 2.70
N VAL A 330 -16.71 -3.04 2.06
CA VAL A 330 -16.47 -3.33 0.65
C VAL A 330 -17.78 -3.20 -0.12
N VAL A 331 -17.76 -2.46 -1.22
CA VAL A 331 -18.82 -2.50 -2.23
C VAL A 331 -18.39 -3.47 -3.32
N ARG A 332 -19.25 -4.44 -3.62
CA ARG A 332 -19.05 -5.38 -4.72
C ARG A 332 -20.03 -5.09 -5.85
N SER A 333 -19.61 -5.37 -7.07
CA SER A 333 -20.44 -5.34 -8.26
C SER A 333 -20.22 -6.63 -9.04
N GLU A 334 -21.28 -7.42 -9.16
CA GLU A 334 -21.25 -8.73 -9.80
C GLU A 334 -22.13 -8.73 -11.06
N SER A 335 -21.56 -9.23 -12.15
CA SER A 335 -22.24 -9.51 -13.41
C SER A 335 -21.93 -10.95 -13.83
N ALA A 336 -22.61 -11.46 -14.87
CA ALA A 336 -22.49 -12.85 -15.30
C ALA A 336 -21.03 -13.33 -15.53
N ASN A 337 -20.13 -12.43 -15.93
CA ASN A 337 -18.74 -12.78 -16.29
C ASN A 337 -17.68 -11.92 -15.59
N GLN A 338 -18.09 -11.02 -14.68
CA GLN A 338 -17.17 -10.07 -14.06
C GLN A 338 -17.65 -9.74 -12.65
N SER A 339 -16.73 -9.87 -11.69
CA SER A 339 -16.88 -9.37 -10.33
C SER A 339 -15.80 -8.32 -10.07
N SER A 340 -16.18 -7.26 -9.37
CA SER A 340 -15.28 -6.19 -8.97
C SER A 340 -15.63 -5.73 -7.56
N SER A 341 -14.61 -5.37 -6.79
CA SER A 341 -14.73 -4.94 -5.40
C SER A 341 -14.00 -3.62 -5.19
N TRP A 342 -14.54 -2.79 -4.31
CA TRP A 342 -13.98 -1.50 -3.95
C TRP A 342 -14.13 -1.26 -2.45
N ASP A 343 -13.04 -0.88 -1.80
CA ASP A 343 -13.06 -0.56 -0.37
C ASP A 343 -13.57 0.87 -0.16
N VAL A 344 -14.69 1.00 0.56
CA VAL A 344 -15.21 2.28 1.07
C VAL A 344 -14.48 2.67 2.36
N GLU A 345 -14.31 1.70 3.25
CA GLU A 345 -13.42 1.81 4.40
C GLU A 345 -12.51 0.58 4.40
N ARG A 346 -11.21 0.77 4.57
CA ARG A 346 -10.24 -0.33 4.62
C ARG A 346 -9.50 -0.28 5.95
N LEU A 347 -9.67 -1.31 6.78
CA LEU A 347 -9.00 -1.45 8.07
C LEU A 347 -9.16 -0.21 8.95
N ASN A 348 -10.35 0.38 8.97
CA ASN A 348 -10.64 1.61 9.71
C ASN A 348 -10.85 1.31 11.20
N PRO A 349 -10.05 1.87 12.12
CA PRO A 349 -10.25 1.69 13.55
C PRO A 349 -11.57 2.28 14.06
N VAL A 350 -12.32 1.49 14.82
CA VAL A 350 -13.60 1.92 15.40
C VAL A 350 -13.67 1.56 16.89
N ALA A 351 -14.38 2.38 17.66
CA ALA A 351 -14.62 2.10 19.07
C ALA A 351 -15.36 0.76 19.23
N ALA A 352 -14.73 -0.20 19.92
CA ALA A 352 -15.26 -1.56 20.05
C ALA A 352 -16.69 -1.58 20.60
N ALA A 353 -16.99 -0.70 21.56
CA ALA A 353 -18.30 -0.57 22.19
C ALA A 353 -19.43 -0.12 21.24
N THR A 354 -19.11 0.48 20.09
CA THR A 354 -20.09 0.98 19.13
C THR A 354 -19.94 0.41 17.72
N ALA A 355 -19.00 -0.52 17.52
CA ALA A 355 -18.61 -0.99 16.19
C ALA A 355 -19.78 -1.56 15.36
N GLU A 356 -20.73 -2.26 16.00
CA GLU A 356 -21.90 -2.86 15.34
C GLU A 356 -22.98 -1.86 14.91
N VAL A 357 -23.00 -0.68 15.53
CA VAL A 357 -24.07 0.32 15.35
C VAL A 357 -23.59 1.59 14.67
N ARG A 358 -22.27 1.81 14.59
CA ARG A 358 -21.67 2.98 13.97
C ARG A 358 -21.99 3.02 12.47
N PRO A 359 -22.61 4.10 11.96
CA PRO A 359 -22.93 4.21 10.55
C PRO A 359 -21.67 4.35 9.68
N VAL A 360 -21.85 4.17 8.37
CA VAL A 360 -20.84 4.38 7.32
C VAL A 360 -21.45 5.29 6.26
N ILE A 361 -20.73 6.32 5.84
CA ILE A 361 -21.10 7.09 4.65
C ILE A 361 -20.52 6.37 3.44
N LEU A 362 -21.39 5.79 2.61
CA LEU A 362 -20.99 4.98 1.45
C LEU A 362 -20.55 5.84 0.28
N ALA A 363 -21.25 6.94 0.04
CA ALA A 363 -20.99 7.85 -1.06
C ALA A 363 -21.59 9.23 -0.75
N THR A 364 -21.09 10.24 -1.46
CA THR A 364 -21.70 11.58 -1.49
C THR A 364 -21.82 12.07 -2.94
N ALA A 365 -22.83 12.88 -3.24
CA ALA A 365 -23.06 13.47 -4.55
C ALA A 365 -23.66 14.87 -4.44
N GLY A 366 -23.14 15.83 -5.20
CA GLY A 366 -23.64 17.21 -5.20
C GLY A 366 -22.68 18.12 -5.97
N ARG A 367 -23.15 19.27 -6.48
CA ARG A 367 -22.27 20.21 -7.18
C ARG A 367 -21.49 21.07 -6.19
N ARG A 368 -20.27 21.44 -6.57
CA ARG A 368 -19.53 22.54 -5.95
C ARG A 368 -20.38 23.81 -6.06
N SER A 369 -20.72 24.38 -4.90
CA SER A 369 -21.51 25.60 -4.67
C SER A 369 -23.04 25.51 -4.90
N GLY A 370 -23.80 25.69 -3.81
CA GLY A 370 -25.21 26.12 -3.83
C GLY A 370 -26.29 25.04 -3.94
N SER A 371 -25.97 23.82 -4.40
CA SER A 371 -26.89 22.67 -4.34
C SER A 371 -26.49 21.76 -3.20
N GLY A 372 -27.43 21.36 -2.35
CA GLY A 372 -27.15 20.42 -1.25
C GLY A 372 -26.46 19.14 -1.71
N LEU A 373 -25.68 18.57 -0.81
CA LEU A 373 -25.03 17.27 -0.93
C LEU A 373 -26.05 16.17 -0.61
N THR A 374 -26.16 15.17 -1.46
CA THR A 374 -26.79 13.90 -1.12
C THR A 374 -25.73 12.98 -0.51
N ALA A 375 -26.00 12.44 0.67
CA ALA A 375 -25.17 11.43 1.32
C ALA A 375 -25.94 10.11 1.45
N TRP A 376 -25.28 9.00 1.15
CA TRP A 376 -25.84 7.66 1.41
C TRP A 376 -25.17 7.06 2.64
N VAL A 377 -25.97 6.74 3.64
CA VAL A 377 -25.50 6.30 4.95
C VAL A 377 -26.01 4.91 5.26
N LEU A 378 -25.09 3.96 5.40
CA LEU A 378 -25.36 2.63 5.90
C LEU A 378 -25.48 2.68 7.43
N ALA A 379 -26.63 2.28 7.96
CA ALA A 379 -26.91 2.22 9.39
C ALA A 379 -27.62 0.88 9.71
N PRO A 380 -26.86 -0.24 9.83
CA PRO A 380 -27.43 -1.59 9.90
C PRO A 380 -28.45 -1.82 11.02
N ARG A 381 -28.30 -1.11 12.14
CA ARG A 381 -29.16 -1.21 13.32
C ARG A 381 -30.06 0.02 13.51
N GLY A 382 -30.04 0.97 12.56
CA GLY A 382 -30.85 2.19 12.59
C GLY A 382 -32.16 2.05 11.82
N SER A 383 -33.17 2.81 12.23
CA SER A 383 -34.42 3.01 11.49
C SER A 383 -34.47 4.38 10.81
N THR A 384 -33.75 5.36 11.37
CA THR A 384 -33.65 6.72 10.82
C THR A 384 -32.25 7.28 11.07
N VAL A 385 -31.83 8.17 10.17
CA VAL A 385 -30.56 8.90 10.24
C VAL A 385 -30.83 10.38 9.98
N ARG A 386 -30.05 11.26 10.61
CA ARG A 386 -29.97 12.69 10.24
C ARG A 386 -28.55 13.23 10.47
N ALA A 387 -28.17 14.23 9.68
CA ALA A 387 -26.94 14.97 9.89
C ALA A 387 -27.20 16.13 10.88
N VAL A 388 -26.48 16.14 12.00
CA VAL A 388 -26.57 17.15 13.06
C VAL A 388 -25.25 17.90 13.19
N SER A 389 -25.30 19.18 13.56
CA SER A 389 -24.11 20.01 13.76
C SER A 389 -24.10 20.61 15.17
N PRO A 390 -22.93 20.79 15.83
CA PRO A 390 -22.85 21.52 17.09
C PRO A 390 -23.19 23.02 16.94
N ARG A 391 -23.22 23.56 15.71
CA ARG A 391 -23.58 24.97 15.43
C ARG A 391 -24.80 25.05 14.50
N PRO A 392 -26.00 24.64 14.96
CA PRO A 392 -27.19 24.51 14.12
C PRO A 392 -27.69 25.85 13.52
N THR A 393 -27.27 26.99 14.07
CA THR A 393 -27.57 28.32 13.52
C THR A 393 -26.78 28.64 12.26
N VAL A 394 -25.59 28.05 12.10
CA VAL A 394 -24.73 28.21 10.91
C VAL A 394 -24.96 27.04 9.96
N TRP A 395 -25.11 25.83 10.51
CA TRP A 395 -25.29 24.59 9.76
C TRP A 395 -26.52 23.85 10.26
N PRO A 396 -27.69 24.13 9.67
CA PRO A 396 -28.93 23.49 10.08
C PRO A 396 -28.85 21.96 10.04
N THR A 397 -29.52 21.33 11.00
CA THR A 397 -29.72 19.87 11.01
C THR A 397 -30.50 19.47 9.76
N SER A 398 -30.11 18.36 9.13
CA SER A 398 -30.83 17.83 7.98
C SER A 398 -32.22 17.32 8.38
N ASP A 399 -33.08 17.12 7.38
CA ASP A 399 -34.28 16.32 7.57
C ASP A 399 -33.91 14.89 8.01
N THR A 400 -34.85 14.25 8.72
CA THR A 400 -34.70 12.86 9.14
C THR A 400 -35.01 11.93 7.98
N ALA A 401 -34.04 11.12 7.59
CA ALA A 401 -34.17 10.15 6.52
C ALA A 401 -34.45 8.74 7.07
N PRO A 402 -35.43 8.00 6.52
CA PRO A 402 -35.65 6.61 6.90
C PRO A 402 -34.52 5.72 6.36
N VAL A 403 -34.12 4.73 7.16
CA VAL A 403 -33.23 3.65 6.76
C VAL A 403 -34.08 2.56 6.09
N ARG A 404 -33.78 2.25 4.83
CA ARG A 404 -34.43 1.18 4.05
C ARG A 404 -33.36 0.21 3.61
N ASP A 405 -33.58 -1.07 3.89
CA ASP A 405 -32.61 -2.13 3.56
C ASP A 405 -31.20 -1.79 4.08
N GLY A 406 -31.13 -1.25 5.30
CA GLY A 406 -29.88 -0.83 5.94
C GLY A 406 -29.32 0.53 5.50
N VAL A 407 -29.83 1.16 4.45
CA VAL A 407 -29.29 2.41 3.88
C VAL A 407 -30.29 3.57 3.96
N ALA A 408 -29.83 4.75 4.34
CA ALA A 408 -30.56 6.01 4.27
C ALA A 408 -29.97 6.93 3.19
N ARG A 409 -30.83 7.67 2.48
CA ARG A 409 -30.45 8.75 1.56
C ARG A 409 -30.77 10.08 2.22
N LEU A 410 -29.75 10.88 2.51
CA LEU A 410 -29.87 12.18 3.19
C LEU A 410 -29.52 13.31 2.24
N GLU A 411 -30.27 14.41 2.32
CA GLU A 411 -29.92 15.67 1.66
C GLU A 411 -29.43 16.64 2.73
N VAL A 412 -28.19 17.13 2.56
CA VAL A 412 -27.51 18.04 3.49
C VAL A 412 -27.19 19.32 2.73
N GLY A 413 -27.64 20.47 3.23
CA GLY A 413 -27.52 21.76 2.56
C GLY A 413 -26.11 22.38 2.54
N VAL A 414 -25.07 21.56 2.50
CA VAL A 414 -23.65 21.97 2.55
C VAL A 414 -22.82 21.19 1.53
N ASP A 415 -21.56 21.57 1.34
CA ASP A 415 -20.62 20.77 0.54
C ASP A 415 -19.96 19.64 1.36
N ASN A 416 -19.17 18.80 0.69
CA ASN A 416 -18.53 17.65 1.33
C ASN A 416 -17.54 18.06 2.44
N ALA A 417 -16.78 19.14 2.26
CA ALA A 417 -15.80 19.57 3.26
C ALA A 417 -16.50 20.03 4.55
N VAL A 418 -17.61 20.75 4.43
CA VAL A 418 -18.41 21.18 5.59
C VAL A 418 -19.13 19.98 6.23
N LEU A 419 -19.64 19.02 5.45
CA LEU A 419 -20.22 17.79 6.01
C LEU A 419 -19.19 17.07 6.91
N GLU A 420 -17.98 16.87 6.40
CA GLU A 420 -16.94 16.11 7.12
C GLU A 420 -16.46 16.83 8.39
N GLN A 421 -16.33 18.16 8.34
CA GLN A 421 -15.77 18.95 9.43
C GLN A 421 -16.78 19.35 10.50
N GLU A 422 -18.03 19.58 10.12
CA GLU A 422 -19.00 20.30 10.98
C GLU A 422 -20.27 19.51 11.28
N TYR A 423 -20.41 18.30 10.74
CA TYR A 423 -21.56 17.43 11.00
C TYR A 423 -21.19 16.10 11.65
N ALA A 424 -22.19 15.53 12.30
CA ALA A 424 -22.22 14.17 12.80
C ALA A 424 -23.51 13.47 12.33
N MET A 425 -23.48 12.16 12.19
CA MET A 425 -24.61 11.31 11.86
C MET A 425 -25.27 10.83 13.15
N GLU A 426 -26.48 11.31 13.43
CA GLU A 426 -27.33 10.78 14.50
C GLU A 426 -28.15 9.61 13.95
N VAL A 427 -28.12 8.47 14.64
CA VAL A 427 -28.89 7.27 14.31
C VAL A 427 -29.90 6.97 15.42
N ARG A 428 -31.12 6.61 15.03
CA ARG A 428 -32.18 6.17 15.97
C ARG A 428 -32.72 4.80 15.61
N GLY A 429 -33.19 4.07 16.62
CA GLY A 429 -33.80 2.75 16.52
C GLY A 429 -35.25 2.80 16.04
N ALA A 430 -35.86 1.64 15.78
CA ALA A 430 -37.24 1.55 15.25
C ALA A 430 -38.31 2.13 16.19
N ASP A 431 -38.04 2.13 17.50
CA ASP A 431 -38.85 2.73 18.55
C ASP A 431 -38.57 4.24 18.75
N GLY A 432 -37.68 4.83 17.93
CA GLY A 432 -37.23 6.21 18.05
C GLY A 432 -36.16 6.43 19.13
N SER A 433 -35.70 5.36 19.81
CA SER A 433 -34.62 5.45 20.79
C SER A 433 -33.32 5.93 20.14
N PHE A 434 -32.53 6.68 20.92
CA PHE A 434 -31.24 7.17 20.48
C PHE A 434 -30.22 6.02 20.48
N VAL A 435 -29.60 5.75 19.33
CA VAL A 435 -28.55 4.72 19.21
C VAL A 435 -27.17 5.35 19.40
N GLY A 436 -26.94 6.49 18.75
CA GLY A 436 -25.67 7.21 18.89
C GLY A 436 -25.51 8.35 17.89
N THR A 437 -24.40 9.06 18.02
CA THR A 437 -23.97 10.13 17.12
C THR A 437 -22.49 9.97 16.83
N TRP A 438 -22.11 9.99 15.56
CA TRP A 438 -20.72 9.80 15.12
C TRP A 438 -20.33 10.88 14.11
N PRO A 439 -19.07 11.32 14.04
CA PRO A 439 -18.64 12.28 13.03
C PRO A 439 -19.06 11.87 11.62
N ALA A 440 -19.48 12.85 10.81
CA ALA A 440 -19.86 12.65 9.42
C ALA A 440 -18.67 12.69 8.47
N ALA A 441 -17.47 12.96 8.97
CA ALA A 441 -16.29 12.49 8.25
C ALA A 441 -16.51 11.00 7.95
N PRO A 442 -16.17 10.51 6.74
CA PRO A 442 -15.93 9.08 6.59
C PRO A 442 -15.00 8.63 7.72
N GLY A 443 -14.85 7.33 7.95
CA GLY A 443 -13.80 6.82 8.81
C GLY A 443 -12.37 7.19 8.38
N THR A 444 -12.11 8.39 7.87
CA THR A 444 -10.83 9.07 7.77
C THR A 444 -10.30 9.50 9.15
N ALA A 445 -10.60 8.74 10.21
CA ALA A 445 -9.50 8.16 10.98
C ALA A 445 -8.81 7.11 10.09
N GLN A 446 -8.49 7.52 8.86
CA GLN A 446 -7.66 6.76 7.98
C GLN A 446 -6.42 6.61 8.81
N LEU A 447 -5.83 5.47 8.65
CA LEU A 447 -4.47 5.27 9.03
C LEU A 447 -3.57 6.41 8.52
N ALA A 448 -4.01 7.30 7.61
CA ALA A 448 -3.56 8.66 7.32
C ALA A 448 -4.05 9.79 8.28
N ALA A 449 -3.29 9.98 9.36
CA ALA A 449 -3.06 11.21 10.15
C ALA A 449 -4.09 11.65 11.23
N PRO A 450 -3.62 12.21 12.37
CA PRO A 450 -4.43 12.84 13.43
C PRO A 450 -4.93 14.24 13.08
#